data_AF-A0A9E7FWQ5-F1
#
_entry.id   AF-A0A9E7FWQ5-F1
#
_cell.length_a   1.000
_cell.length_b   1.000
_cell.length_c   1.000
_cell.angle_alpha   90.00
_cell.angle_beta   90.00
_cell.angle_gamma   90.00
#
_symmetry.space_group_name_H-M   'P 1'
#
loop_
_entity.id
_entity.type
_entity.pdbx_description
1 polymer ?
#
loop_
_entity_poly.entity_id
_entity_poly.type
_entity_poly.pdbx_seq_one_letter_code
_entity_poly.pdbx_strand_id
1 'polypeptide(L)'
;MESGNGTVFYAVLLIEAKDREGQAQVLSAALEIAEDGNQDVDGRFRALVAVGTLMLKGVVKSIAIDFDVVNIAKDAKGSKESKVAEVGADIELVINNNC
;
A
#
# COMPACT_ATOMS: atom_id res chain seq x y z
N MET A 1 -17.81 21.81 1.39
CA MET A 1 -17.78 20.85 2.50
C MET A 1 -18.23 19.53 1.95
N GLU A 2 -17.29 18.67 1.54
CA GLU A 2 -17.58 17.25 1.28
C GLU A 2 -16.68 16.46 2.23
N SER A 3 -17.32 16.08 3.33
CA SER A 3 -16.72 15.34 4.42
C SER A 3 -16.51 13.88 4.01
N GLY A 4 -15.25 13.46 4.10
CA GLY A 4 -14.77 12.10 4.33
C GLY A 4 -15.63 10.93 3.87
N ASN A 5 -15.21 10.28 2.78
CA ASN A 5 -15.25 8.81 2.58
C ASN A 5 -14.65 8.38 1.21
N GLY A 6 -13.65 9.11 0.69
CA GLY A 6 -13.16 8.88 -0.68
C GLY A 6 -12.11 7.77 -0.82
N THR A 7 -11.20 7.61 0.14
CA THR A 7 -9.88 7.05 -0.19
C THR A 7 -9.85 5.54 -0.47
N VAL A 8 -10.81 4.75 0.04
CA VAL A 8 -10.75 3.28 -0.07
C VAL A 8 -11.54 2.71 -1.25
N PHE A 9 -12.51 3.44 -1.80
CA PHE A 9 -13.28 2.97 -2.95
C PHE A 9 -12.52 3.08 -4.29
N TYR A 10 -11.52 3.97 -4.37
CA TYR A 10 -10.74 4.14 -5.60
C TYR A 10 -9.78 2.98 -5.89
N ALA A 11 -9.18 2.37 -4.88
CA ALA A 11 -8.19 1.30 -5.09
C ALA A 11 -8.80 0.07 -5.79
N VAL A 12 -10.01 -0.33 -5.39
CA VAL A 12 -10.74 -1.46 -6.01
C VAL A 12 -11.16 -1.15 -7.45
N LEU A 13 -11.69 0.05 -7.72
CA LEU A 13 -12.11 0.44 -9.09
C LEU A 13 -10.92 0.52 -10.06
N LEU A 14 -9.77 0.99 -9.59
CA LEU A 14 -8.57 1.14 -10.41
C LEU A 14 -7.83 -0.18 -10.66
N ILE A 15 -7.94 -1.16 -9.76
CA ILE A 15 -7.49 -2.53 -10.02
C ILE A 15 -8.29 -3.15 -11.17
N GLU A 16 -9.61 -2.97 -11.17
CA GLU A 16 -10.51 -3.46 -12.22
C GLU A 16 -10.29 -2.76 -13.57
N ALA A 17 -9.98 -1.45 -13.56
CA ALA A 17 -9.73 -0.67 -14.78
C ALA A 17 -8.38 -0.98 -15.47
N LYS A 18 -7.47 -1.72 -14.82
CA LYS A 18 -6.08 -1.95 -15.29
C LYS A 18 -5.32 -0.68 -15.70
N ASP A 19 -5.73 0.46 -15.19
CA ASP A 19 -5.13 1.74 -15.54
C ASP A 19 -3.82 1.92 -14.78
N ARG A 20 -2.69 1.87 -15.49
CA ARG A 20 -1.36 1.91 -14.88
C ARG A 20 -1.11 3.25 -14.17
N GLU A 21 -1.55 4.35 -14.77
CA GLU A 21 -1.34 5.70 -14.25
C GLU A 21 -2.20 5.95 -13.00
N GLY A 22 -3.46 5.54 -13.02
CA GLY A 22 -4.34 5.63 -11.87
C GLY A 22 -3.92 4.71 -10.72
N GLN A 23 -3.47 3.49 -11.02
CA GLN A 23 -2.88 2.61 -10.01
C GLN A 23 -1.59 3.20 -9.43
N ALA A 24 -0.75 3.86 -10.23
CA ALA A 24 0.47 4.51 -9.74
C ALA A 24 0.14 5.69 -8.82
N GLN A 25 -0.85 6.51 -9.16
CA GLN A 25 -1.31 7.60 -8.29
C GLN A 25 -1.85 7.09 -6.95
N VAL A 26 -2.70 6.05 -6.97
CA VAL A 26 -3.21 5.45 -5.73
C VAL A 26 -2.08 4.82 -4.92
N LEU A 27 -1.14 4.16 -5.58
CA LEU A 27 0.03 3.58 -4.94
C LEU A 27 0.86 4.65 -4.23
N SER A 28 1.17 5.77 -4.89
CA SER A 28 1.90 6.88 -4.26
C SER A 28 1.14 7.47 -3.08
N ALA A 29 -0.18 7.69 -3.20
CA ALA A 29 -0.99 8.18 -2.10
C ALA A 29 -1.04 7.20 -0.92
N ALA A 30 -1.13 5.90 -1.19
CA ALA A 30 -1.11 4.87 -0.16
C ALA A 30 0.27 4.76 0.51
N LEU A 31 1.36 4.87 -0.25
CA LEU A 31 2.71 4.92 0.30
C LEU A 31 2.91 6.13 1.20
N GLU A 32 2.47 7.32 0.78
CA GLU A 32 2.54 8.54 1.58
C GLU A 32 1.81 8.37 2.93
N ILE A 33 0.61 7.78 2.94
CA ILE A 33 -0.14 7.47 4.16
C ILE A 33 0.57 6.39 5.00
N ALA A 34 1.21 5.40 4.36
CA ALA A 34 1.91 4.33 5.05
C ALA A 34 3.25 4.77 5.66
N GLU A 35 3.88 5.78 5.09
CA GLU A 35 5.10 6.44 5.56
C GLU A 35 4.81 7.51 6.60
N ASP A 36 3.65 8.18 6.50
CA ASP A 36 3.20 9.16 7.48
C ASP A 36 2.91 8.49 8.83
N GLY A 37 3.94 8.44 9.69
CA GLY A 37 3.87 7.88 11.04
C GLY A 37 2.96 8.65 12.00
N ASN A 38 2.32 9.71 11.54
CA ASN A 38 1.33 10.49 12.28
C ASN A 38 -0.12 10.01 12.00
N GLN A 39 -0.33 9.12 11.03
CA GLN A 39 -1.62 8.46 10.79
C GLN A 39 -1.92 7.39 11.86
N ASP A 40 -3.21 7.25 12.19
CA ASP A 40 -3.69 6.14 12.99
C ASP A 40 -3.25 4.79 12.43
N VAL A 41 -3.01 3.83 13.32
CA VAL A 41 -2.59 2.47 12.97
C VAL A 41 -3.53 1.83 11.93
N ASP A 42 -4.83 2.11 12.02
CA ASP A 42 -5.82 1.61 11.07
C ASP A 42 -5.66 2.21 9.67
N GLY A 43 -5.38 3.52 9.59
CA GLY A 43 -5.09 4.21 8.33
C GLY A 43 -3.83 3.64 7.67
N ARG A 44 -2.75 3.50 8.45
CA ARG A 44 -1.49 2.90 8.01
C ARG A 44 -1.66 1.46 7.55
N PHE A 45 -2.41 0.65 8.30
CA PHE A 45 -2.72 -0.73 7.94
C PHE A 45 -3.47 -0.81 6.60
N ARG A 46 -4.53 -0.02 6.42
CA ARG A 46 -5.32 0.00 5.17
C ARG A 46 -4.48 0.45 3.98
N ALA A 47 -3.59 1.42 4.18
CA ALA A 47 -2.68 1.89 3.16
C ALA A 47 -1.70 0.79 2.72
N LEU A 48 -1.05 0.11 3.66
CA LEU A 48 -0.17 -1.02 3.37
C LEU A 48 -0.91 -2.17 2.66
N VAL A 49 -2.11 -2.52 3.11
CA VAL A 49 -2.94 -3.55 2.44
C VAL A 49 -3.26 -3.15 1.01
N ALA A 50 -3.58 -1.87 0.75
CA ALA A 50 -3.82 -1.38 -0.60
C ALA A 50 -2.56 -1.51 -1.48
N VAL A 51 -1.39 -1.15 -0.94
CA VAL A 51 -0.10 -1.30 -1.62
C VAL A 51 0.17 -2.77 -1.95
N GLY A 52 0.07 -3.68 -0.97
CA GLY A 52 0.26 -5.12 -1.19
C GLY A 52 -0.71 -5.70 -2.23
N THR A 53 -1.97 -5.25 -2.21
CA THR A 53 -2.99 -5.66 -3.17
C THR A 53 -2.65 -5.16 -4.59
N LEU A 54 -2.21 -3.92 -4.73
CA LEU A 54 -1.76 -3.35 -6.00
C LEU A 54 -0.50 -4.05 -6.53
N MET A 55 0.38 -4.54 -5.66
CA MET A 55 1.54 -5.32 -6.06
C MET A 55 1.19 -6.75 -6.49
N LEU A 56 0.19 -7.37 -5.85
CA LEU A 56 -0.28 -8.72 -6.17
C LEU A 56 -1.16 -8.76 -7.43
N LYS A 57 -2.11 -7.84 -7.55
CA LYS A 57 -3.14 -7.84 -8.59
C LYS A 57 -3.00 -6.72 -9.63
N GLY A 58 -2.24 -5.67 -9.31
CA GLY A 58 -2.06 -4.52 -10.19
C GLY A 58 -0.90 -4.68 -11.18
N VAL A 59 -0.76 -3.70 -12.06
CA VAL A 59 0.29 -3.61 -13.08
C VAL A 59 1.43 -2.65 -12.67
N VAL A 60 1.40 -2.20 -11.42
CA VAL A 60 2.31 -1.17 -10.87
C VAL A 60 3.37 -1.74 -9.92
N LYS A 61 3.57 -3.07 -9.91
CA LYS A 61 4.60 -3.72 -9.08
C LYS A 61 5.99 -3.10 -9.25
N SER A 62 6.42 -2.88 -10.50
CA SER A 62 7.73 -2.26 -10.78
C SER A 62 7.82 -0.83 -10.23
N ILE A 63 6.71 -0.09 -10.24
CA ILE A 63 6.63 1.27 -9.73
C ILE A 63 6.67 1.25 -8.19
N ALA A 64 6.01 0.30 -7.55
CA ALA A 64 6.09 0.15 -6.09
C ALA A 64 7.51 -0.16 -5.62
N ILE A 65 8.24 -1.00 -6.35
CA ILE A 65 9.66 -1.24 -6.07
C ILE A 65 10.49 0.04 -6.27
N ASP A 66 10.21 0.84 -7.30
CA ASP A 66 10.88 2.12 -7.55
C ASP A 66 10.64 3.15 -6.44
N PHE A 67 9.44 3.14 -5.85
CA PHE A 67 9.09 3.96 -4.68
C PHE A 67 9.62 3.42 -3.34
N ASP A 68 10.47 2.39 -3.35
CA ASP A 68 11.07 1.83 -2.14
C ASP A 68 10.04 1.30 -1.12
N VAL A 69 8.97 0.69 -1.62
CA VAL A 69 7.97 -0.02 -0.80
C VAL A 69 8.61 -1.09 0.11
N VAL A 70 9.80 -1.58 -0.24
CA VAL A 70 10.58 -2.53 0.56
C VAL A 70 10.94 -1.94 1.92
N ASN A 71 11.42 -0.69 1.98
CA ASN A 71 11.72 -0.06 3.26
C ASN A 71 10.46 0.21 4.06
N ILE A 72 9.36 0.59 3.42
CA ILE A 72 8.07 0.79 4.11
C ILE A 72 7.56 -0.52 4.71
N ALA A 73 7.66 -1.63 3.98
CA ALA A 73 7.28 -2.95 4.47
C ALA A 73 8.14 -3.39 5.67
N LYS A 74 9.45 -3.12 5.62
CA LYS A 74 10.38 -3.36 6.73
C LYS A 74 10.06 -2.51 7.96
N ASP A 75 9.76 -1.23 7.77
CA ASP A 75 9.38 -0.33 8.86
C ASP A 75 8.05 -0.78 9.50
N ALA A 76 7.07 -1.11 8.66
CA ALA A 76 5.80 -1.68 9.10
C ALA A 76 5.99 -2.97 9.90
N LYS A 77 6.85 -3.89 9.42
CA LYS A 77 7.24 -5.13 10.11
C LYS A 77 7.90 -4.88 11.48
N GLY A 78 8.65 -3.78 11.61
CA GLY A 78 9.25 -3.34 12.88
C GLY A 78 8.27 -2.61 13.81
N SER A 79 7.03 -2.39 13.39
CA SER A 79 6.03 -1.67 14.18
C SER A 79 5.58 -2.48 15.40
N LYS A 80 5.18 -1.77 16.46
CA LYS A 80 4.68 -2.39 17.71
C LYS A 80 3.29 -3.03 17.54
N GLU A 81 2.58 -2.67 16.48
CA GLU A 81 1.23 -3.12 16.21
C GLU A 81 1.25 -4.40 15.38
N SER A 82 0.83 -5.53 15.98
CA SER A 82 0.87 -6.86 15.32
C SER A 82 0.24 -6.85 13.92
N LYS A 83 -0.91 -6.21 13.74
CA LYS A 83 -1.57 -6.14 12.43
C LYS A 83 -0.74 -5.43 11.35
N VAL A 84 -0.04 -4.35 11.71
CA VAL A 84 0.84 -3.62 10.79
C VAL A 84 2.10 -4.42 10.53
N ALA A 85 2.63 -5.08 11.57
CA ALA A 85 3.81 -5.93 11.45
C ALA A 85 3.58 -7.16 10.56
N GLU A 86 2.43 -7.81 10.70
CA GLU A 86 1.99 -8.93 9.86
C GLU A 86 1.84 -8.49 8.41
N VAL A 87 1.12 -7.40 8.15
CA VAL A 87 0.97 -6.88 6.79
C VAL A 87 2.30 -6.45 6.17
N GLY A 88 3.19 -5.83 6.95
CA GLY A 88 4.54 -5.48 6.48
C GLY A 88 5.34 -6.72 6.06
N ALA A 89 5.26 -7.80 6.85
CA ALA A 89 5.89 -9.07 6.51
C ALA A 89 5.27 -9.73 5.26
N ASP A 90 3.95 -9.69 5.12
CA ASP A 90 3.23 -10.19 3.93
C ASP A 90 3.65 -9.44 2.66
N ILE A 91 3.73 -8.11 2.72
CA ILE A 91 4.17 -7.29 1.57
C ILE A 91 5.63 -7.60 1.21
N GLU A 92 6.52 -7.66 2.21
CA GLU A 92 7.93 -8.06 2.00
C GLU A 92 8.01 -9.45 1.34
N LEU A 93 7.17 -10.38 1.78
CA LEU A 93 7.10 -11.73 1.24
C LEU A 93 6.55 -11.75 -0.20
N VAL A 94 5.53 -10.94 -0.53
CA VAL A 94 5.01 -10.76 -1.90
C VAL A 94 6.09 -10.21 -2.84
N ILE A 95 6.89 -9.26 -2.36
CA ILE A 95 7.99 -8.69 -3.15
C ILE A 95 9.04 -9.76 -3.46
N ASN A 96 9.41 -10.56 -2.46
CA ASN A 96 10.45 -11.60 -2.57
C ASN A 96 10.00 -12.88 -3.30
N ASN A 97 8.75 -13.34 -3.11
CA ASN A 97 8.24 -14.60 -3.68
C ASN A 97 8.01 -14.55 -5.20
N ASN A 98 8.12 -13.37 -5.79
CA ASN A 98 7.72 -13.15 -7.16
C ASN A 98 8.92 -12.68 -8.01
N CYS A 99 10.12 -13.12 -7.60
CA CYS A 99 11.41 -13.11 -8.31
C CYS A 99 11.68 -14.50 -8.91
#